data_AF-A0A3L6SUH6-F1
#
_entry.id   AF-A0A3L6SUH6-F1
#
_cell.length_a   1.000
_cell.length_b   1.000
_cell.length_c   1.000
_cell.angle_alpha   90.00
_cell.angle_beta   90.00
_cell.angle_gamma   90.00
#
_symmetry.space_group_name_H-M   'P 1'
#
loop_
_entity.id
_entity.type
_entity.pdbx_description
1 polymer ?
#
loop_
_entity_poly.entity_id
_entity_poly.type
_entity_poly.pdbx_seq_one_letter_code
_entity_poly.pdbx_strand_id
1 'polypeptide(L)'
;MRKTLYLLKGQLPADVESAITTAAFIEGHRCEFLNAQQRLADCSIQAQLLQQKEINCSKANDIRAKVDLVENSRPSIVNEIDRLRAQKYKLLKELDFVNAALSVEESKLENLPIAIKEMKENMKTPVREAVRLHKLIKPISGTADQDQQKINEIDQICHSAIDAIQKLLGSA
;
A
#
# COMPACT_ATOMS: atom_id res chain seq x y z
N MET A 1 -53.07 -57.96 54.71
CA MET A 1 -54.33 -57.83 53.94
C MET A 1 -54.77 -59.13 53.28
N ARG A 2 -54.00 -59.75 52.35
CA ARG A 2 -54.45 -60.99 51.66
C ARG A 2 -54.88 -62.13 52.60
N LYS A 3 -54.10 -62.42 53.67
CA LYS A 3 -54.45 -63.47 54.66
C LYS A 3 -55.77 -63.20 55.41
N THR A 4 -56.02 -61.96 55.81
CA THR A 4 -57.23 -61.55 56.52
C THR A 4 -58.47 -61.54 55.60
N LEU A 5 -58.30 -61.21 54.33
CA LEU A 5 -59.36 -61.30 53.31
C LEU A 5 -59.82 -62.74 53.05
N TYR A 6 -58.88 -63.68 53.00
CA TYR A 6 -59.20 -65.10 52.82
C TYR A 6 -60.03 -65.67 53.99
N LEU A 7 -59.86 -65.13 55.21
CA LEU A 7 -60.61 -65.56 56.41
C LEU A 7 -62.04 -65.00 56.47
N LEU A 8 -62.29 -63.84 55.85
CA LEU A 8 -63.60 -63.16 55.84
C LEU A 8 -64.49 -63.57 54.66
N LYS A 9 -63.98 -64.44 53.79
CA LYS A 9 -64.63 -64.90 52.56
C LYS A 9 -65.89 -65.71 52.87
N GLY A 10 -67.05 -65.33 52.34
CA GLY A 10 -68.34 -65.98 52.59
C GLY A 10 -69.02 -65.62 53.92
N GLN A 11 -68.44 -64.70 54.71
CA GLN A 11 -69.04 -64.20 55.96
C GLN A 11 -69.67 -62.80 55.82
N LEU A 12 -69.57 -62.18 54.64
CA LEU A 12 -70.05 -60.84 54.36
C LEU A 12 -71.08 -60.87 53.22
N PRO A 13 -71.99 -59.87 53.15
CA PRO A 13 -72.84 -59.65 51.98
C PRO A 13 -72.00 -59.59 50.69
N ALA A 14 -72.51 -60.16 49.59
CA ALA A 14 -71.75 -60.38 48.35
C ALA A 14 -71.23 -59.07 47.72
N ASP A 15 -72.00 -57.99 47.85
CA ASP A 15 -71.64 -56.63 47.46
C ASP A 15 -70.43 -56.10 48.24
N VAL A 16 -70.38 -56.35 49.55
CA VAL A 16 -69.27 -55.95 50.43
C VAL A 16 -68.02 -56.79 50.14
N GLU A 17 -68.15 -58.11 49.96
CA GLU A 17 -67.01 -58.99 49.66
C GLU A 17 -66.35 -58.65 48.31
N SER A 18 -67.16 -58.31 47.30
CA SER A 18 -66.69 -57.83 46.00
C SER A 18 -65.93 -56.51 46.11
N ALA A 19 -66.46 -55.56 46.91
CA ALA A 19 -65.81 -54.28 47.15
C ALA A 19 -64.45 -54.43 47.87
N ILE A 20 -64.36 -55.29 48.89
CA ILE A 20 -63.10 -55.54 49.63
C ILE A 20 -62.08 -56.26 48.73
N THR A 21 -62.51 -57.22 47.90
CA THR A 21 -61.63 -57.90 46.93
C THR A 21 -61.04 -56.91 45.93
N THR A 22 -61.88 -56.00 45.42
CA THR A 22 -61.47 -54.92 44.51
C THR A 22 -60.49 -53.96 45.20
N ALA A 23 -60.77 -53.56 46.45
CA ALA A 23 -59.89 -52.67 47.22
C ALA A 23 -58.52 -53.29 47.51
N ALA A 24 -58.46 -54.58 47.83
CA ALA A 24 -57.20 -55.29 48.07
C ALA A 24 -56.37 -55.48 46.79
N PHE A 25 -57.04 -55.64 45.65
CA PHE A 25 -56.39 -55.63 44.35
C PHE A 25 -55.77 -54.25 44.06
N ILE A 26 -56.51 -53.17 44.27
CA ILE A 26 -56.03 -51.78 44.09
C ILE A 26 -54.84 -51.51 45.00
N GLU A 27 -54.96 -51.82 46.29
CA GLU A 27 -53.89 -51.58 47.27
C GLU A 27 -52.63 -52.41 46.96
N GLY A 28 -52.81 -53.66 46.49
CA GLY A 28 -51.70 -54.53 46.08
C GLY A 28 -50.89 -54.00 44.89
N HIS A 29 -51.48 -53.20 44.01
CA HIS A 29 -50.82 -52.63 42.82
C HIS A 29 -50.44 -51.14 42.98
N ARG A 30 -50.74 -50.53 44.13
CA ARG A 30 -50.51 -49.10 44.37
C ARG A 30 -49.05 -48.69 44.14
N CYS A 31 -48.09 -49.50 44.61
CA CYS A 31 -46.66 -49.23 44.43
C CYS A 31 -46.24 -49.30 42.95
N GLU A 32 -46.70 -50.32 42.21
CA GLU A 32 -46.41 -50.46 40.78
C GLU A 32 -46.98 -49.30 39.97
N PHE A 33 -48.20 -48.88 40.29
CA PHE A 33 -48.85 -47.72 39.69
C PHE A 33 -48.05 -46.43 39.92
N LEU A 34 -47.67 -46.13 41.17
CA LEU A 34 -46.88 -44.94 41.49
C LEU A 34 -45.51 -44.95 40.80
N ASN A 35 -44.83 -46.11 40.77
CA ASN A 35 -43.56 -46.26 40.07
C ASN A 35 -43.72 -46.06 38.56
N ALA A 36 -44.79 -46.57 37.95
CA ALA A 36 -45.08 -46.35 36.53
C ALA A 36 -45.37 -44.87 36.23
N GLN A 37 -46.15 -44.21 37.09
CA GLN A 37 -46.44 -42.78 36.99
C GLN A 37 -45.17 -41.94 37.08
N GLN A 38 -44.27 -42.24 38.03
CA GLN A 38 -42.99 -41.56 38.16
C GLN A 38 -42.13 -41.76 36.90
N ARG A 39 -42.02 -43.01 36.40
CA ARG A 39 -41.28 -43.29 35.16
C ARG A 39 -41.81 -42.50 33.96
N LEU A 40 -43.13 -42.30 33.85
CA LEU A 40 -43.70 -41.47 32.80
C LEU A 40 -43.26 -40.01 32.91
N ALA A 41 -43.23 -39.46 34.13
CA ALA A 41 -42.74 -38.11 34.37
C ALA A 41 -41.24 -37.98 34.02
N ASP A 42 -40.43 -38.94 34.47
CA ASP A 42 -38.99 -38.99 34.21
C ASP A 42 -38.69 -39.09 32.70
N CYS A 43 -39.41 -39.97 31.98
CA CYS A 43 -39.30 -40.10 30.53
C CYS A 43 -39.64 -38.79 29.80
N SER A 44 -40.67 -38.07 30.25
CA SER A 44 -41.04 -36.77 29.68
C SER A 44 -39.93 -35.72 29.87
N ILE A 45 -39.38 -35.63 31.07
CA ILE A 45 -38.26 -34.73 31.39
C ILE A 45 -37.02 -35.10 30.56
N GLN A 46 -36.70 -36.40 30.49
CA GLN A 46 -35.55 -36.90 29.73
C GLN A 46 -35.66 -36.56 28.24
N ALA A 47 -36.85 -36.70 27.64
CA ALA A 47 -37.09 -36.34 26.25
C ALA A 47 -36.86 -34.83 26.01
N GLN A 48 -37.34 -33.97 26.92
CA GLN A 48 -37.12 -32.53 26.83
C GLN A 48 -35.62 -32.17 26.95
N LEU A 49 -34.90 -32.79 27.89
CA LEU A 49 -33.46 -32.57 28.06
C LEU A 49 -32.66 -33.03 26.84
N LEU A 50 -33.01 -34.16 26.24
CA LEU A 50 -32.38 -34.65 25.01
C LEU A 50 -32.62 -33.70 23.84
N GLN A 51 -33.84 -33.19 23.67
CA GLN A 51 -34.16 -32.21 22.65
C GLN A 51 -33.34 -30.91 22.86
N GLN A 52 -33.28 -30.41 24.09
CA GLN A 52 -32.53 -29.20 24.41
C GLN A 52 -31.02 -29.39 24.20
N LYS A 53 -30.49 -30.56 24.54
CA LYS A 53 -29.10 -30.94 24.27
C LYS A 53 -28.81 -30.89 22.77
N GLU A 54 -29.66 -31.49 21.95
CA GLU A 54 -29.46 -31.54 20.50
C GLU A 54 -29.47 -30.13 19.88
N ILE A 55 -30.42 -29.28 20.30
CA ILE A 55 -30.48 -27.87 19.90
C ILE A 55 -29.17 -27.15 20.26
N ASN A 56 -28.65 -27.37 21.47
CA ASN A 56 -27.42 -26.73 21.92
C ASN A 56 -26.19 -27.27 21.19
N CYS A 57 -26.13 -28.57 20.89
CA CYS A 57 -25.06 -29.17 20.10
C CYS A 57 -25.03 -28.59 18.68
N SER A 58 -26.19 -28.44 18.04
CA SER A 58 -26.30 -27.82 16.72
C SER A 58 -25.81 -26.35 16.74
N LYS A 59 -26.24 -25.56 17.72
CA LYS A 59 -25.76 -24.17 17.90
C LYS A 59 -24.26 -24.10 18.13
N ALA A 60 -23.70 -25.00 18.96
CA ALA A 60 -22.27 -25.02 19.23
C ALA A 60 -21.45 -25.34 17.97
N ASN A 61 -21.94 -26.24 17.11
CA ASN A 61 -21.29 -26.57 15.85
C ASN A 61 -21.35 -25.40 14.84
N ASP A 62 -22.48 -24.69 14.74
CA ASP A 62 -22.59 -23.48 13.90
C ASP A 62 -21.63 -22.38 14.36
N ILE A 63 -21.57 -22.12 15.66
CA ILE A 63 -20.62 -21.14 16.23
C ILE A 63 -19.18 -21.56 15.95
N ARG A 64 -18.85 -22.84 16.13
CA ARG A 64 -17.50 -23.36 15.84
C ARG A 64 -17.12 -23.13 14.38
N ALA A 65 -18.00 -23.46 13.44
CA ALA A 65 -17.75 -23.24 12.01
C ALA A 65 -17.51 -21.76 11.67
N LYS A 66 -18.26 -20.84 12.31
CA LYS A 66 -18.05 -19.39 12.16
C LYS A 66 -16.71 -18.92 12.75
N VAL A 67 -16.31 -19.47 13.90
CA VAL A 67 -14.99 -19.19 14.50
C VAL A 67 -13.88 -19.66 13.57
N ASP A 68 -13.96 -20.90 13.08
CA ASP A 68 -12.97 -21.47 12.17
C ASP A 68 -12.85 -20.62 10.89
N LEU A 69 -13.97 -20.17 10.33
CA LEU A 69 -13.98 -19.28 9.15
C LEU A 69 -13.22 -17.97 9.43
N VAL A 70 -13.46 -17.34 10.58
CA VAL A 70 -12.81 -16.08 10.96
C VAL A 70 -11.32 -16.31 11.24
N GLU A 71 -10.96 -17.37 11.96
CA GLU A 71 -9.55 -17.71 12.23
C GLU A 71 -8.78 -17.95 10.94
N ASN A 72 -9.37 -18.67 9.98
CA ASN A 72 -8.76 -18.93 8.68
C ASN A 72 -8.59 -17.68 7.82
N SER A 73 -9.37 -16.61 8.06
CA SER A 73 -9.22 -15.33 7.36
C SER A 73 -8.03 -14.49 7.88
N ARG A 74 -7.60 -14.73 9.12
CA ARG A 74 -6.60 -13.90 9.81
C ARG A 74 -5.25 -13.84 9.08
N PRO A 75 -4.66 -14.94 8.59
CA PRO A 75 -3.36 -14.87 7.91
C PRO A 75 -3.42 -14.01 6.63
N SER A 76 -4.51 -14.09 5.88
CA SER A 76 -4.70 -13.28 4.67
C SER A 76 -4.71 -11.78 4.98
N ILE A 77 -5.45 -11.38 6.02
CA ILE A 77 -5.51 -9.99 6.49
C ILE A 77 -4.15 -9.50 6.97
N VAL A 78 -3.42 -10.32 7.74
CA VAL A 78 -2.06 -9.98 8.22
C VAL A 78 -1.10 -9.78 7.05
N ASN A 79 -1.10 -10.70 6.08
CA ASN A 79 -0.26 -10.59 4.89
C ASN A 79 -0.57 -9.33 4.07
N GLU A 80 -1.85 -8.97 3.93
CA GLU A 80 -2.26 -7.77 3.22
C GLU A 80 -1.81 -6.50 3.95
N ILE A 81 -1.92 -6.47 5.28
CA ILE A 81 -1.40 -5.37 6.11
C ILE A 81 0.12 -5.20 5.90
N ASP A 82 0.88 -6.29 5.91
CA ASP A 82 2.33 -6.22 5.75
C ASP A 82 2.73 -5.80 4.33
N ARG A 83 2.00 -6.26 3.31
CA ARG A 83 2.15 -5.81 1.92
C ARG A 83 1.91 -4.30 1.81
N LEU A 84 0.83 -3.80 2.40
CA LEU A 84 0.48 -2.37 2.36
C LEU A 84 1.51 -1.52 3.13
N ARG A 85 2.02 -2.00 4.27
CA ARG A 85 3.10 -1.34 5.01
C ARG A 85 4.39 -1.23 4.19
N ALA A 86 4.79 -2.31 3.51
CA ALA A 86 5.95 -2.31 2.63
C ALA A 86 5.79 -1.32 1.47
N GLN A 87 4.60 -1.28 0.85
CA GLN A 87 4.29 -0.30 -0.20
C GLN A 87 4.33 1.13 0.31
N LYS A 88 3.74 1.41 1.47
CA LYS A 88 3.80 2.73 2.12
C LYS A 88 5.25 3.17 2.33
N TYR A 89 6.11 2.30 2.84
CA TYR A 89 7.52 2.61 3.07
C TYR A 89 8.26 2.93 1.76
N LYS A 90 8.01 2.17 0.69
CA LYS A 90 8.58 2.45 -0.63
C LYS A 90 8.16 3.82 -1.16
N LEU A 91 6.87 4.14 -1.09
CA LEU A 91 6.33 5.41 -1.56
C LEU A 91 6.88 6.60 -0.78
N LEU A 92 7.06 6.47 0.54
CA LEU A 92 7.68 7.53 1.34
C LEU A 92 9.12 7.82 0.91
N LYS A 93 9.91 6.78 0.63
CA LYS A 93 11.28 6.98 0.10
C LYS A 93 11.30 7.68 -1.25
N GLU A 94 10.39 7.31 -2.13
CA GLU A 94 10.26 7.94 -3.44
C GLU A 94 9.85 9.42 -3.30
N LEU A 95 8.92 9.70 -2.41
CA LEU A 95 8.49 11.06 -2.08
C LEU A 95 9.65 11.90 -1.53
N ASP A 96 10.43 11.36 -0.59
CA ASP A 96 11.60 12.04 -0.03
C ASP A 96 12.64 12.35 -1.13
N PHE A 97 12.89 11.42 -2.05
CA PHE A 97 13.77 11.62 -3.18
C PHE A 97 13.28 12.73 -4.12
N VAL A 98 11.99 12.70 -4.48
CA VAL A 98 11.38 13.73 -5.35
C VAL A 98 11.43 15.10 -4.68
N ASN A 99 11.13 15.18 -3.38
CA ASN A 99 11.19 16.43 -2.63
C ASN A 99 12.61 16.99 -2.58
N ALA A 100 13.63 16.14 -2.39
CA ALA A 100 15.02 16.58 -2.43
C ALA A 100 15.42 17.11 -3.81
N ALA A 101 15.00 16.43 -4.89
CA ALA A 101 15.25 16.89 -6.25
C ALA A 101 14.55 18.22 -6.56
N LEU A 102 13.29 18.38 -6.13
CA LEU A 102 12.54 19.63 -6.24
C LEU A 102 13.27 20.78 -5.54
N SER A 103 13.70 20.58 -4.29
CA SER A 103 14.40 21.61 -3.51
C SER A 103 15.68 22.09 -4.20
N VAL A 104 16.41 21.19 -4.88
CA VAL A 104 17.60 21.56 -5.67
C VAL A 104 17.22 22.44 -6.86
N GLU A 105 16.19 22.08 -7.62
CA GLU A 105 15.75 22.88 -8.77
C GLU A 105 15.14 24.22 -8.35
N GLU A 106 14.38 24.26 -7.26
CA GLU A 106 13.86 25.48 -6.66
C GLU A 106 15.00 26.42 -6.24
N SER A 107 16.05 25.89 -5.61
CA SER A 107 17.24 26.66 -5.24
C SER A 107 17.97 27.21 -6.48
N LYS A 108 18.07 26.43 -7.56
CA LYS A 108 18.65 26.93 -8.83
C LYS A 108 17.82 28.08 -9.38
N LEU A 109 16.49 27.92 -9.40
CA LEU A 109 15.57 28.93 -9.89
C LEU A 109 15.67 30.24 -9.08
N GLU A 110 15.76 30.14 -7.75
CA GLU A 110 15.94 31.30 -6.86
C GLU A 110 17.25 32.06 -7.12
N ASN A 111 18.32 31.34 -7.49
CA ASN A 111 19.63 31.94 -7.75
C ASN A 111 19.78 32.53 -9.17
N LEU A 112 18.90 32.18 -10.12
CA LEU A 112 18.99 32.66 -11.51
C LEU A 112 18.97 34.20 -11.64
N PRO A 113 18.10 34.95 -10.95
CA PRO A 113 18.10 36.42 -11.03
C PRO A 113 19.43 37.06 -10.65
N ILE A 114 20.11 36.50 -9.65
CA ILE A 114 21.43 36.98 -9.20
C ILE A 114 22.47 36.75 -10.30
N ALA A 115 22.55 35.52 -10.83
CA ALA A 115 23.46 35.18 -11.92
C ALA A 115 23.23 36.04 -13.17
N ILE A 116 21.96 36.27 -13.56
CA ILE A 116 21.59 37.13 -14.68
C ILE A 116 22.04 38.58 -14.44
N LYS A 117 21.86 39.10 -13.22
CA LYS A 117 22.29 40.46 -12.87
C LYS A 117 23.80 40.61 -13.00
N GLU A 118 24.57 39.66 -12.47
CA GLU A 118 26.04 39.67 -12.56
C GLU A 118 26.52 39.60 -14.02
N MET A 119 25.94 38.71 -14.83
CA MET A 119 26.27 38.62 -16.26
C MET A 119 25.97 39.93 -17.00
N LYS A 120 24.83 40.57 -16.70
CA LYS A 120 24.47 41.88 -17.27
C LYS A 120 25.47 42.96 -16.89
N GLU A 121 25.92 43.01 -15.63
CA GLU A 121 26.93 43.97 -15.20
C GLU A 121 28.29 43.73 -15.89
N ASN A 122 28.74 42.47 -15.94
CA ASN A 122 29.99 42.08 -16.58
C ASN A 122 30.01 42.42 -18.08
N MET A 123 28.86 42.35 -18.76
CA MET A 123 28.73 42.68 -20.19
C MET A 123 28.87 44.18 -20.49
N LYS A 124 28.59 45.07 -19.52
CA LYS A 124 28.54 46.52 -19.78
C LYS A 124 29.87 47.10 -20.27
N THR A 125 31.00 46.71 -19.67
CA THR A 125 32.31 47.27 -20.01
C THR A 125 32.78 46.80 -21.40
N PRO A 126 32.77 45.51 -21.74
CA PRO A 126 33.09 45.04 -23.08
C PRO A 126 32.22 45.68 -24.17
N VAL A 127 30.91 45.82 -23.93
CA VAL A 127 30.00 46.48 -24.89
C VAL A 127 30.41 47.95 -25.10
N ARG A 128 30.68 48.69 -24.02
CA ARG A 128 31.17 50.09 -24.15
C ARG A 128 32.47 50.17 -24.92
N GLU A 129 33.39 49.26 -24.66
CA GLU A 129 34.70 49.24 -25.31
C GLU A 129 34.58 48.89 -26.80
N ALA A 130 33.77 47.89 -27.15
CA ALA A 130 33.48 47.54 -28.54
C ALA A 130 32.88 48.73 -29.31
N VAL A 131 31.93 49.45 -28.71
CA VAL A 131 31.35 50.67 -29.31
C VAL A 131 32.41 51.77 -29.47
N ARG A 132 33.31 51.95 -28.49
CA ARG A 132 34.40 52.92 -28.56
C ARG A 132 35.36 52.60 -29.70
N LEU A 133 35.80 51.35 -29.78
CA LEU A 133 36.70 50.88 -30.84
C LEU A 133 36.05 50.99 -32.23
N HIS A 134 34.77 50.61 -32.36
CA HIS A 134 34.03 50.74 -33.61
C HIS A 134 34.01 52.18 -34.13
N LYS A 135 33.87 53.18 -33.25
CA LYS A 135 33.95 54.61 -33.62
C LYS A 135 35.36 55.05 -34.07
N LEU A 136 36.41 54.39 -33.59
CA LEU A 136 37.80 54.71 -33.93
C LEU A 136 38.27 54.07 -35.24
N ILE A 137 37.69 52.92 -35.60
CA ILE A 137 37.99 52.25 -36.86
C ILE A 137 37.48 53.13 -38.01
N LYS A 138 38.41 53.73 -38.75
CA LYS A 138 38.09 54.48 -39.98
C LYS A 138 38.03 53.51 -41.16
N PRO A 139 37.09 53.68 -42.10
CA PRO A 139 37.12 52.94 -43.36
C PRO A 139 38.41 53.24 -44.11
N ILE A 140 39.14 52.20 -44.49
CA ILE A 140 40.33 52.30 -45.34
C ILE A 140 39.93 51.78 -46.72
N SER A 141 40.22 52.56 -47.77
CA SER A 141 40.02 52.12 -49.15
C SER A 141 41.23 51.30 -49.59
N GLY A 142 40.99 50.08 -50.07
CA GLY A 142 42.03 49.13 -50.48
C GLY A 142 42.27 48.03 -49.44
N THR A 143 42.87 46.92 -49.87
CA THR A 143 43.25 45.82 -48.97
C THR A 143 44.75 45.80 -48.74
N ALA A 144 45.17 45.28 -47.58
CA ALA A 144 46.59 45.10 -47.25
C ALA A 144 47.32 44.28 -48.34
N ASP A 145 46.65 43.28 -48.92
CA ASP A 145 47.23 42.44 -49.98
C ASP A 145 47.47 43.24 -51.27
N GLN A 146 46.54 44.12 -51.66
CA GLN A 146 46.71 44.97 -52.84
C GLN A 146 47.85 45.97 -52.67
N ASP A 147 47.96 46.58 -51.49
CA ASP A 147 49.02 47.53 -51.20
C ASP A 147 50.38 46.83 -51.10
N GLN A 148 50.43 45.63 -50.50
CA GLN A 148 51.65 44.82 -50.43
C GLN A 148 52.10 44.35 -51.81
N GLN A 149 51.17 43.95 -52.69
CA GLN A 149 51.48 43.60 -54.07
C GLN A 149 52.13 44.77 -54.80
N LYS A 150 51.56 45.97 -54.70
CA LYS A 150 52.12 47.19 -55.31
C LYS A 150 53.52 47.51 -54.77
N ILE A 151 53.73 47.38 -53.46
CA ILE A 151 55.06 47.57 -52.85
C ILE A 151 56.07 46.59 -53.47
N ASN A 152 55.72 45.30 -53.55
CA ASN A 152 56.61 44.28 -54.10
C ASN A 152 56.93 44.53 -55.59
N GLU A 153 55.94 44.95 -56.38
CA GLU A 153 56.13 45.30 -57.80
C GLU A 153 57.10 46.49 -57.95
N ILE A 154 56.94 47.53 -57.14
CA ILE A 154 57.84 48.70 -57.13
C ILE A 154 59.24 48.30 -56.69
N ASP A 155 59.36 47.52 -55.61
CA ASP A 155 60.65 47.05 -55.11
C ASP A 155 61.37 46.22 -56.17
N GLN A 156 60.65 45.35 -56.90
CA GLN A 156 61.24 44.56 -57.98
C GLN A 156 61.75 45.44 -59.13
N ILE A 157 61.01 46.50 -59.48
CA ILE A 157 61.46 47.48 -60.48
C ILE A 157 62.72 48.21 -59.99
N CYS A 158 62.75 48.65 -58.73
CA CYS A 158 63.90 49.31 -58.14
C CYS A 158 65.14 48.42 -58.10
N HIS A 159 65.01 47.17 -57.67
CA HIS A 159 66.10 46.19 -57.70
C HIS A 159 66.62 45.99 -59.12
N SER A 160 65.73 45.83 -60.10
CA SER A 160 66.12 45.67 -61.51
C SER A 160 66.88 46.88 -62.05
N ALA A 161 66.51 48.10 -61.65
CA ALA A 161 67.20 49.32 -62.04
C ALA A 161 68.58 49.44 -61.38
N ILE A 162 68.70 49.07 -60.10
CA ILE A 162 69.98 49.03 -59.37
C ILE A 162 70.92 48.02 -60.03
N ASP A 163 70.45 46.81 -60.31
CA ASP A 163 71.22 45.77 -60.99
C ASP A 163 71.71 46.23 -62.37
N ALA A 164 70.86 46.94 -63.12
CA ALA A 164 71.23 47.50 -64.42
C ALA A 164 72.32 48.59 -64.31
N ILE A 165 72.22 49.47 -63.32
CA ILE A 165 73.24 50.49 -63.04
C ILE A 165 74.57 49.84 -62.63
N GLN A 166 74.52 48.83 -61.75
CA GLN A 166 75.70 48.09 -61.32
C GLN A 166 76.39 47.37 -62.50
N LYS A 167 75.61 46.80 -63.43
CA LYS A 167 76.16 46.21 -64.67
C LYS A 167 76.81 47.25 -65.60
N LEU A 168 76.26 48.46 -65.69
CA LEU A 168 76.80 49.58 -66.50
C LEU A 168 78.09 50.17 -65.93
N LEU A 169 78.22 50.22 -64.61
CA LEU A 169 79.41 50.71 -63.92
C LEU A 169 80.56 49.69 -63.90
N GLY A 170 80.32 48.47 -64.41
CA GLY A 170 81.30 47.39 -64.52
C GLY A 170 81.56 46.73 -63.17
N SER A 171 81.28 45.44 -63.06
CA SER A 171 81.79 44.61 -61.97
C SER A 171 83.32 44.64 -62.01
N ALA A 172 83.94 45.32 -61.05
CA ALA A 172 85.24 44.94 -60.51
C ALA A 172 85.00 43.99 -59.33
#